data_AF-A0A0D6KPE8-F1
#
_entry.id   AF-A0A0D6KPE8-F1
#
_cell.length_a   1.000
_cell.length_b   1.000
_cell.length_c   1.000
_cell.angle_alpha   90.00
_cell.angle_beta   90.00
_cell.angle_gamma   90.00
#
_symmetry.space_group_name_H-M   'P 1'
#
loop_
_entity.id
_entity.type
_entity.pdbx_description
1 polymer ?
#
loop_
_entity_poly.entity_id
_entity_poly.type
_entity_poly.pdbx_seq_one_letter_code
_entity_poly.pdbx_strand_id
1 'polypeptide(L)'
;MLIYKNIFWFNSLCLLLIIVFIIYNKIFDVSVGGLFLPPPTPLYPGAGLFTHGFQILCSIPPIVCAFSFTLLKTIKPNNRYNQFFLYSAILTTGYLVNGIYRLHIIFLQFGIPKLVTIVCYTIIASLYGLAFRRQIKSTPYTILIASLVLLFIAITVDSLHLEGDGTPSLLEGIPKLLSGLNVALYFWFVCYREVLHSLQPAKN
;
A
#
# COMPACT_ATOMS: atom_id res chain seq x y z
N MET A 1 -13.62 19.62 -21.15
CA MET A 1 -12.27 19.66 -21.76
C MET A 1 -11.16 19.16 -20.82
N LEU A 2 -11.09 19.61 -19.55
CA LEU A 2 -10.06 19.18 -18.59
C LEU A 2 -10.06 17.67 -18.30
N ILE A 3 -11.25 17.05 -18.19
CA ILE A 3 -11.39 15.60 -17.93
C ILE A 3 -10.78 14.77 -19.08
N TYR A 4 -11.13 15.08 -20.33
CA TYR A 4 -10.57 14.38 -21.50
C TYR A 4 -9.05 14.55 -21.61
N LYS A 5 -8.51 15.74 -21.28
CA LYS A 5 -7.07 15.99 -21.21
C LYS A 5 -6.39 15.09 -20.17
N ASN A 6 -6.98 14.96 -18.98
CA ASN A 6 -6.44 14.11 -17.93
C ASN A 6 -6.49 12.63 -18.31
N ILE A 7 -7.61 12.17 -18.90
CA ILE A 7 -7.75 10.80 -19.40
C ILE A 7 -6.67 10.51 -20.45
N PHE A 8 -6.49 11.41 -21.42
CA PHE A 8 -5.46 11.27 -22.43
C PHE A 8 -4.08 11.17 -21.79
N TRP A 9 -3.75 12.07 -20.86
CA TRP A 9 -2.45 12.07 -20.18
C TRP A 9 -2.18 10.80 -19.39
N PHE A 10 -3.17 10.30 -18.63
CA PHE A 10 -3.03 9.02 -17.92
C PHE A 10 -2.84 7.84 -18.87
N ASN A 11 -3.59 7.78 -19.97
CA ASN A 11 -3.40 6.73 -20.98
C ASN A 11 -2.02 6.81 -21.63
N SER A 12 -1.53 8.02 -21.96
CA SER A 12 -0.18 8.21 -22.49
C SER A 12 0.90 7.80 -21.49
N LEU A 13 0.71 8.10 -20.20
CA LEU A 13 1.63 7.67 -19.14
C LEU A 13 1.64 6.15 -18.98
N CYS A 14 0.46 5.51 -18.99
CA CYS A 14 0.37 4.05 -18.95
C CYS A 14 1.04 3.41 -20.17
N LEU A 15 0.82 3.95 -21.37
CA LEU A 15 1.49 3.50 -22.59
C LEU A 15 3.01 3.63 -22.46
N LEU A 16 3.51 4.76 -21.97
CA LEU A 16 4.93 4.98 -21.73
C LEU A 16 5.50 3.95 -20.75
N LEU A 17 4.81 3.68 -19.64
CA LEU A 17 5.22 2.67 -18.67
C LEU A 17 5.26 1.27 -19.29
N ILE A 18 4.26 0.90 -20.09
CA ILE A 18 4.25 -0.37 -20.84
C ILE A 18 5.48 -0.45 -21.75
N ILE A 19 5.77 0.60 -22.52
CA ILE A 19 6.95 0.66 -23.41
C ILE A 19 8.24 0.51 -22.60
N VAL A 20 8.37 1.22 -21.48
CA VAL A 20 9.53 1.12 -20.58
C VAL A 20 9.70 -0.31 -20.06
N PHE A 21 8.62 -0.95 -19.60
CA PHE A 21 8.69 -2.34 -19.11
C PHE A 21 9.01 -3.34 -20.23
N ILE A 22 8.50 -3.13 -21.45
CA ILE A 22 8.86 -3.95 -22.61
C ILE A 22 10.37 -3.81 -22.90
N ILE A 23 10.89 -2.58 -22.95
CA ILE A 23 12.30 -2.31 -23.17
C ILE A 23 13.15 -2.94 -22.07
N TYR A 24 12.77 -2.74 -20.81
CA TYR A 24 13.43 -3.34 -19.65
C TYR A 24 13.51 -4.87 -19.80
N ASN A 25 12.39 -5.54 -20.06
CA ASN A 25 12.38 -7.01 -20.20
C ASN A 25 13.28 -7.47 -21.34
N LYS A 26 13.28 -6.76 -22.48
CA LYS A 26 14.20 -7.05 -23.58
C LYS A 26 15.67 -6.86 -23.23
N ILE A 27 16.02 -5.82 -22.47
CA ILE A 27 17.41 -5.56 -22.04
C ILE A 27 17.93 -6.68 -21.13
N PHE A 28 17.06 -7.26 -20.31
CA PHE A 28 17.42 -8.30 -19.34
C PHE A 28 17.09 -9.72 -19.83
N ASP A 29 16.79 -9.91 -21.12
CA ASP A 29 16.39 -11.20 -21.71
C ASP A 29 15.25 -11.92 -20.96
N VAL A 30 14.34 -11.13 -20.37
CA VAL A 30 13.12 -11.61 -19.71
C VAL A 30 11.96 -11.61 -20.69
N SER A 31 11.06 -12.60 -20.58
CA SER A 31 9.89 -12.70 -21.45
C SER A 31 8.98 -11.47 -21.34
N VAL A 32 8.79 -10.75 -22.45
CA VAL A 32 7.81 -9.66 -22.55
C VAL A 32 6.37 -10.17 -22.36
N GLY A 33 6.07 -11.39 -22.84
CA GLY A 33 4.79 -12.04 -22.56
C GLY A 33 4.58 -12.30 -21.05
N GLY A 34 5.68 -12.39 -20.30
CA GLY A 34 5.72 -12.44 -18.85
C GLY A 34 4.96 -11.31 -18.16
N LEU A 35 4.91 -10.12 -18.78
CA LEU A 35 4.18 -8.95 -18.25
C LEU A 35 2.67 -9.17 -18.13
N PHE A 36 2.13 -10.11 -18.90
CA PHE A 36 0.70 -10.42 -18.95
C PHE A 36 0.38 -11.82 -18.44
N LEU A 37 1.35 -12.49 -17.79
CA LEU A 37 1.10 -13.79 -17.18
C LEU A 37 -0.01 -13.66 -16.12
N PRO A 38 -1.02 -14.54 -16.16
CA PRO A 38 -2.01 -14.56 -15.09
C PRO A 38 -1.32 -14.90 -13.77
N PRO A 39 -1.84 -14.40 -12.64
CA PRO A 39 -1.35 -14.82 -11.34
C PRO A 39 -1.51 -16.35 -11.20
N PRO A 40 -0.63 -17.01 -10.42
CA PRO A 40 -0.74 -18.45 -10.18
C PRO A 40 -2.13 -18.81 -9.64
N THR A 41 -2.75 -19.84 -10.21
CA THR A 41 -4.03 -20.35 -9.71
C THR A 41 -3.84 -21.04 -8.36
N PRO A 42 -4.73 -20.82 -7.38
CA PRO A 42 -4.70 -21.55 -6.11
C PRO A 42 -4.84 -23.06 -6.34
N LEU A 43 -4.09 -23.87 -5.57
CA LEU A 43 -4.13 -25.34 -5.67
C LEU A 43 -5.48 -25.93 -5.24
N TYR A 44 -6.21 -25.24 -4.36
CA TYR A 44 -7.55 -25.59 -3.89
C TYR A 44 -8.30 -24.30 -3.48
N PRO A 45 -9.64 -24.29 -3.36
CA PRO A 45 -10.42 -23.06 -3.19
C PRO A 45 -10.05 -22.17 -2.00
N GLY A 46 -9.54 -22.76 -0.91
CA GLY A 46 -9.10 -22.02 0.29
C GLY A 46 -7.63 -21.60 0.27
N ALA A 47 -6.83 -22.08 -0.68
CA ALA A 47 -5.39 -21.85 -0.69
C ALA A 47 -5.09 -20.36 -0.87
N GLY A 48 -4.38 -19.77 0.09
CA GLY A 48 -4.02 -18.36 0.05
C GLY A 48 -5.20 -17.38 0.23
N LEU A 49 -6.40 -17.84 0.62
CA LEU A 49 -7.58 -16.99 0.79
C LEU A 49 -7.29 -15.74 1.65
N PHE A 50 -6.69 -15.93 2.82
CA PHE A 50 -6.36 -14.82 3.72
C PHE A 50 -5.15 -14.00 3.25
N THR A 51 -4.22 -14.61 2.50
CA THR A 51 -3.11 -13.88 1.87
C THR A 51 -3.63 -12.92 0.80
N HIS A 52 -4.53 -13.40 -0.07
CA HIS A 52 -5.19 -12.56 -1.07
C HIS A 52 -6.15 -11.56 -0.42
N GLY A 53 -6.87 -11.94 0.62
CA GLY A 53 -7.67 -11.03 1.44
C GLY A 53 -6.83 -9.88 2.01
N PHE A 54 -5.65 -10.19 2.57
CA PHE A 54 -4.71 -9.18 3.02
C PHE A 54 -4.21 -8.27 1.89
N GLN A 55 -3.92 -8.81 0.71
CA GLN A 55 -3.53 -8.01 -0.47
C GLN A 55 -4.64 -7.05 -0.92
N ILE A 56 -5.90 -7.50 -0.89
CA ILE A 56 -7.07 -6.65 -1.15
C ILE A 56 -7.16 -5.54 -0.09
N LEU A 57 -6.99 -5.86 1.19
CA LEU A 57 -6.98 -4.85 2.25
C LEU A 57 -5.85 -3.83 2.06
N CYS A 58 -4.68 -4.25 1.57
CA CYS A 58 -3.57 -3.35 1.26
C CYS A 58 -3.86 -2.40 0.08
N SER A 59 -4.81 -2.71 -0.80
CA SER A 59 -5.17 -1.87 -1.94
C SER A 59 -6.13 -0.74 -1.56
N ILE A 60 -6.86 -0.88 -0.44
CA ILE A 60 -7.82 0.12 0.01
C ILE A 60 -7.13 1.47 0.34
N PRO A 61 -6.11 1.54 1.22
CA PRO A 61 -5.46 2.80 1.58
C PRO A 61 -4.95 3.64 0.40
N PRO A 62 -4.20 3.09 -0.59
CA PRO A 62 -3.69 3.91 -1.68
C PRO A 62 -4.82 4.47 -2.55
N ILE A 63 -5.88 3.70 -2.79
CA ILE A 63 -7.03 4.12 -3.59
C ILE A 63 -7.80 5.24 -2.86
N VAL A 64 -8.18 5.04 -1.60
CA VAL A 64 -9.00 6.03 -0.89
C VAL A 64 -8.22 7.31 -0.61
N CYS A 65 -6.93 7.21 -0.29
CA CYS A 65 -6.10 8.40 -0.07
C CYS A 65 -5.89 9.19 -1.36
N ALA A 66 -5.61 8.52 -2.49
CA ALA A 66 -5.45 9.19 -3.78
C ALA A 66 -6.75 9.86 -4.21
N PHE A 67 -7.89 9.17 -4.06
CA PHE A 67 -9.21 9.73 -4.36
C PHE A 67 -9.54 10.93 -3.48
N SER A 68 -9.34 10.83 -2.16
CA SER A 68 -9.61 11.93 -1.25
C SER A 68 -8.67 13.12 -1.49
N PHE A 69 -7.41 12.89 -1.84
CA PHE A 69 -6.49 13.94 -2.25
C PHE A 69 -6.99 14.70 -3.48
N THR A 70 -7.35 14.00 -4.56
CA THR A 70 -7.81 14.65 -5.81
C THR A 70 -9.10 15.42 -5.59
N LEU A 71 -10.04 14.85 -4.83
CA LEU A 71 -11.29 15.50 -4.48
C LEU A 71 -11.04 16.75 -3.63
N LEU A 72 -10.29 16.63 -2.53
CA LEU A 72 -10.03 17.75 -1.61
C LEU A 72 -9.21 18.86 -2.26
N LYS A 73 -8.25 18.52 -3.12
CA LYS A 73 -7.51 19.53 -3.89
C LYS A 73 -8.43 20.34 -4.81
N THR A 74 -9.54 19.75 -5.26
CA THR A 74 -10.53 20.41 -6.10
C THR A 74 -11.49 21.28 -5.29
N ILE A 75 -12.04 20.78 -4.19
CA ILE A 75 -13.03 21.51 -3.38
C ILE A 75 -12.41 22.50 -2.39
N LYS A 76 -11.22 22.19 -1.85
CA LYS A 76 -10.54 22.99 -0.82
C LYS A 76 -9.01 22.88 -1.01
N PRO A 77 -8.42 23.57 -2.01
CA PRO A 77 -7.02 23.40 -2.41
C PRO A 77 -6.01 23.68 -1.29
N ASN A 78 -6.34 24.57 -0.35
CA ASN A 78 -5.50 24.92 0.80
C ASN A 78 -5.75 24.03 2.04
N ASN A 79 -6.44 22.89 1.91
CA ASN A 79 -6.62 21.97 3.03
C ASN A 79 -5.27 21.38 3.47
N ARG A 80 -4.93 21.52 4.76
CA ARG A 80 -3.73 20.97 5.42
C ARG A 80 -3.58 19.44 5.29
N TYR A 81 -4.66 18.72 4.99
CA TYR A 81 -4.65 17.28 4.77
C TYR A 81 -4.35 16.86 3.33
N ASN A 82 -4.30 17.79 2.36
CA ASN A 82 -4.04 17.45 0.96
C ASN A 82 -2.69 16.72 0.80
N GLN A 83 -1.62 17.28 1.36
CA GLN A 83 -0.31 16.63 1.33
C GLN A 83 -0.32 15.31 2.10
N PHE A 84 -0.96 15.28 3.27
CA PHE A 84 -1.08 14.06 4.06
C PHE A 84 -1.67 12.90 3.26
N PHE A 85 -2.77 13.12 2.54
CA PHE A 85 -3.39 12.08 1.72
C PHE A 85 -2.55 11.69 0.50
N LEU A 86 -1.89 12.64 -0.17
CA LEU A 86 -0.99 12.31 -1.28
C LEU A 86 0.15 11.40 -0.82
N TYR A 87 0.86 11.77 0.25
CA TYR A 87 1.96 10.97 0.77
C TYR A 87 1.49 9.66 1.40
N SER A 88 0.29 9.62 2.00
CA SER A 88 -0.35 8.37 2.44
C SER A 88 -0.56 7.42 1.27
N ALA A 89 -1.05 7.93 0.13
CA ALA A 89 -1.29 7.13 -1.06
C ALA A 89 0.01 6.56 -1.62
N ILE A 90 1.06 7.38 -1.71
CA ILE A 90 2.38 6.94 -2.19
C ILE A 90 2.98 5.87 -1.26
N LEU A 91 2.99 6.13 0.05
CA LEU A 91 3.54 5.21 1.05
C LEU A 91 2.84 3.84 1.00
N THR A 92 1.52 3.85 1.02
CA THR A 92 0.71 2.62 1.04
C THR A 92 0.71 1.90 -0.31
N THR A 93 0.88 2.63 -1.42
CA THR A 93 1.16 2.01 -2.74
C THR A 93 2.48 1.24 -2.71
N GLY A 94 3.55 1.83 -2.14
CA GLY A 94 4.83 1.13 -2.00
C GLY A 94 4.73 -0.15 -1.18
N TYR A 95 3.88 -0.16 -0.15
CA TYR A 95 3.59 -1.36 0.64
C TYR A 95 2.77 -2.39 -0.15
N LEU A 96 1.73 -1.97 -0.87
CA LEU A 96 0.93 -2.82 -1.76
C LEU A 96 1.79 -3.52 -2.80
N VAL A 97 2.67 -2.78 -3.49
CA VAL A 97 3.55 -3.33 -4.52
C VAL A 97 4.46 -4.41 -3.93
N ASN A 98 5.06 -4.17 -2.76
CA ASN A 98 5.83 -5.22 -2.08
C ASN A 98 4.98 -6.43 -1.67
N GLY A 99 3.72 -6.22 -1.27
CA GLY A 99 2.80 -7.31 -0.92
C GLY A 99 2.35 -8.18 -2.10
N ILE A 100 2.13 -7.57 -3.27
CA ILE A 100 1.70 -8.28 -4.49
C ILE A 100 2.89 -8.97 -5.16
N TYR A 101 3.96 -8.21 -5.43
CA TYR A 101 5.10 -8.71 -6.20
C TYR A 101 6.16 -9.40 -5.34
N ARG A 102 5.98 -9.42 -4.01
CA ARG A 102 6.95 -9.98 -3.06
C ARG A 102 8.36 -9.44 -3.30
N LEU A 103 8.49 -8.12 -3.43
CA LEU A 103 9.77 -7.46 -3.77
C LEU A 103 10.91 -7.88 -2.84
N HIS A 104 10.63 -8.03 -1.54
CA HIS A 104 11.63 -8.51 -0.57
C HIS A 104 12.18 -9.92 -0.88
N ILE A 105 11.41 -10.80 -1.53
CA ILE A 105 11.87 -12.13 -1.99
C ILE A 105 12.68 -11.99 -3.28
N ILE A 106 12.22 -11.17 -4.21
CA ILE A 106 12.94 -10.90 -5.46
C ILE A 106 14.32 -10.31 -5.13
N PHE A 107 14.39 -9.32 -4.25
CA PHE A 107 15.66 -8.73 -3.81
C PHE A 107 16.58 -9.74 -3.12
N LEU A 108 16.02 -10.71 -2.39
CA LEU A 108 16.79 -11.80 -1.81
C LEU A 108 17.50 -12.65 -2.89
N GLN A 109 16.85 -12.87 -4.04
CA GLN A 109 17.46 -13.56 -5.19
C GLN A 109 18.64 -12.77 -5.79
N PHE A 110 18.64 -11.45 -5.63
CA PHE A 110 19.76 -10.57 -6.00
C PHE A 110 20.80 -10.40 -4.89
N GLY A 111 20.74 -11.22 -3.82
CA GLY A 111 21.69 -11.17 -2.70
C GLY A 111 21.45 -10.05 -1.69
N ILE A 112 20.32 -9.33 -1.78
CA ILE A 112 19.96 -8.28 -0.83
C ILE A 112 19.18 -8.91 0.33
N PRO A 113 19.69 -8.87 1.58
CA PRO A 113 19.01 -9.48 2.71
C PRO A 113 17.62 -8.88 2.95
N LYS A 114 16.66 -9.71 3.36
CA LYS A 114 15.30 -9.29 3.74
C LYS A 114 15.30 -8.16 4.78
N LEU A 115 16.27 -8.19 5.71
CA LEU A 115 16.48 -7.16 6.72
C LEU A 115 16.68 -5.77 6.09
N VAL A 116 17.40 -5.66 4.98
CA VAL A 116 17.62 -4.38 4.28
C VAL A 116 16.29 -3.82 3.80
N THR A 117 15.44 -4.66 3.23
CA THR A 117 14.11 -4.25 2.77
C THR A 117 13.28 -3.76 3.95
N ILE A 118 13.25 -4.51 5.06
CA ILE A 118 12.56 -4.12 6.30
C ILE A 118 13.06 -2.74 6.79
N VAL A 119 14.37 -2.56 6.92
CA VAL A 119 14.98 -1.30 7.38
C VAL A 119 14.60 -0.13 6.47
N CYS A 120 14.66 -0.30 5.15
CA CYS A 120 14.24 0.74 4.20
C CYS A 120 12.78 1.16 4.40
N TYR A 121 11.86 0.18 4.49
CA TYR A 121 10.44 0.47 4.73
C TYR A 121 10.22 1.14 6.10
N THR A 122 10.93 0.69 7.15
CA THR A 122 10.86 1.29 8.48
C THR A 122 11.35 2.73 8.48
N ILE A 123 12.45 3.05 7.80
CA ILE A 123 12.96 4.43 7.69
C ILE A 123 11.94 5.31 6.96
N ILE A 124 11.44 4.86 5.82
CA ILE A 124 10.44 5.61 5.04
C ILE A 124 9.18 5.86 5.88
N ALA A 125 8.66 4.82 6.56
CA ALA A 125 7.48 4.93 7.41
C ALA A 125 7.73 5.85 8.62
N SER A 126 8.92 5.83 9.22
CA SER A 126 9.30 6.69 10.34
C SER A 126 9.40 8.15 9.91
N LEU A 127 10.06 8.44 8.78
CA LEU A 127 10.14 9.78 8.21
C LEU A 127 8.74 10.33 7.88
N TYR A 128 7.88 9.50 7.30
CA TYR A 128 6.48 9.83 7.06
C TYR A 128 5.73 10.15 8.36
N GLY A 129 5.87 9.30 9.38
CA GLY A 129 5.25 9.50 10.69
C GLY A 129 5.69 10.79 11.38
N LEU A 130 6.98 11.14 11.27
CA LEU A 130 7.53 12.39 11.78
C LEU A 130 7.01 13.61 11.01
N ALA A 131 7.02 13.56 9.68
CA ALA A 131 6.56 14.64 8.82
C ALA A 131 5.08 14.98 9.05
N PHE A 132 4.23 13.96 9.21
CA PHE A 132 2.79 14.11 9.39
C PHE A 132 2.31 13.90 10.82
N ARG A 133 3.21 14.01 11.82
CA ARG A 133 2.91 13.73 13.23
C ARG A 133 1.69 14.51 13.75
N ARG A 134 1.48 15.75 13.29
CA ARG A 134 0.38 16.61 13.74
C ARG A 134 -0.95 16.08 13.20
N GLN A 135 -1.01 15.74 11.92
CA GLN A 135 -2.17 15.18 11.25
C GLN A 135 -2.52 13.81 11.80
N ILE A 136 -1.53 12.94 12.01
CA ILE A 136 -1.73 11.61 12.60
C ILE A 136 -2.32 11.77 14.01
N LYS A 137 -1.76 12.62 14.87
CA LYS A 137 -2.29 12.82 16.25
C LYS A 137 -3.73 13.33 16.30
N SER A 138 -4.23 14.01 15.27
CA SER A 138 -5.63 14.46 15.17
C SER A 138 -6.59 13.43 14.57
N THR A 139 -6.12 12.22 14.30
CA THR A 139 -6.91 11.09 13.79
C THR A 139 -6.99 9.99 14.87
N PRO A 140 -7.81 8.94 14.69
CA PRO A 140 -7.77 7.77 15.58
C PRO A 140 -6.47 6.95 15.40
N TYR A 141 -5.33 7.56 15.73
CA TYR A 141 -3.99 7.01 15.52
C TYR A 141 -3.70 5.77 16.36
N THR A 142 -4.50 5.49 17.38
CA THR A 142 -4.43 4.24 18.17
C THR A 142 -4.66 3.01 17.29
N ILE A 143 -5.56 3.10 16.31
CA ILE A 143 -5.78 2.03 15.32
C ILE A 143 -4.50 1.82 14.50
N LEU A 144 -3.88 2.91 14.04
CA LEU A 144 -2.64 2.85 13.26
C LEU A 144 -1.47 2.26 14.07
N ILE A 145 -1.33 2.63 15.35
CA ILE A 145 -0.31 2.04 16.24
C ILE A 145 -0.57 0.55 16.43
N ALA A 146 -1.82 0.15 16.70
CA ALA A 146 -2.18 -1.26 16.83
C ALA A 146 -1.84 -2.05 15.56
N SER A 147 -2.09 -1.49 14.37
CA SER A 147 -1.65 -2.09 13.11
C SER A 147 -0.14 -2.27 13.04
N LEU A 148 0.64 -1.24 13.40
CA LEU A 148 2.10 -1.32 13.35
C LEU A 148 2.65 -2.39 14.30
N VAL A 149 2.07 -2.51 15.50
CA VAL A 149 2.44 -3.57 16.45
C VAL A 149 2.12 -4.96 15.88
N LEU A 150 0.92 -5.15 15.33
CA LEU A 150 0.53 -6.42 14.69
C LEU A 150 1.43 -6.78 13.51
N LEU A 151 1.77 -5.79 12.68
CA LEU A 151 2.69 -5.97 11.56
C LEU A 151 4.09 -6.36 12.05
N PHE A 152 4.58 -5.71 13.10
CA PHE A 152 5.87 -6.02 13.69
C PHE A 152 5.91 -7.45 14.24
N ILE A 153 4.84 -7.91 14.88
CA ILE A 153 4.69 -9.31 15.31
C ILE A 153 4.79 -10.25 14.11
N ALA A 154 4.02 -9.99 13.04
CA ALA A 154 4.07 -10.82 11.83
C ALA A 154 5.48 -10.89 11.22
N ILE A 155 6.15 -9.75 11.06
CA ILE A 155 7.52 -9.68 10.52
C ILE A 155 8.51 -10.43 11.42
N THR A 156 8.34 -10.34 12.74
CA THR A 156 9.21 -11.04 13.71
C THR A 156 9.05 -12.55 13.58
N VAL A 157 7.80 -13.05 13.55
CA VAL A 157 7.50 -14.48 13.35
C VAL A 157 8.08 -14.98 12.03
N ASP A 158 7.87 -14.24 10.95
CA ASP A 158 8.39 -14.52 9.60
C ASP A 158 9.94 -14.48 9.55
N SER A 159 10.60 -13.71 10.41
CA SER A 159 12.07 -13.65 10.49
C SER A 159 12.69 -14.76 11.33
N LEU A 160 11.90 -15.41 12.20
CA LEU A 160 12.37 -16.53 13.04
C LEU A 160 12.45 -17.85 12.28
N HIS A 161 11.98 -17.91 11.02
CA HIS A 161 11.99 -19.11 10.17
C HIS A 161 11.44 -20.35 10.89
N LEU A 162 10.36 -20.18 11.66
CA LEU A 162 9.73 -21.27 12.40
C LEU A 162 9.19 -22.31 11.42
N GLU A 163 9.61 -23.57 11.58
CA GLU A 163 9.20 -24.67 10.72
C GLU A 163 7.78 -25.17 11.06
N GLY A 164 6.99 -25.49 10.03
CA GLY A 164 5.67 -26.13 10.15
C GLY A 164 4.53 -25.29 9.56
N ASP A 165 3.57 -25.98 8.93
CA ASP A 165 2.52 -25.34 8.12
C ASP A 165 1.30 -24.84 8.92
N GLY A 166 1.21 -25.18 10.21
CA GLY A 166 0.06 -24.87 11.07
C GLY A 166 0.26 -23.61 11.91
N THR A 167 0.73 -23.80 13.15
CA THR A 167 0.87 -22.73 14.15
C THR A 167 1.75 -21.57 13.69
N PRO A 168 2.95 -21.78 13.09
CA PRO A 168 3.77 -20.69 12.57
C PRO A 168 3.05 -19.83 11.52
N SER A 169 2.39 -20.48 10.56
CA SER A 169 1.60 -19.81 9.51
C SER A 169 0.48 -18.95 10.09
N LEU A 170 -0.19 -19.42 11.15
CA LEU A 170 -1.24 -18.65 11.83
C LEU A 170 -0.67 -17.48 12.64
N LEU A 171 0.46 -17.69 13.33
CA LEU A 171 1.15 -16.67 14.11
C LEU A 171 1.71 -15.54 13.24
N GLU A 172 2.11 -15.81 12.00
CA GLU A 172 2.42 -14.76 11.02
C GLU A 172 1.15 -14.18 10.40
N GLY A 173 0.27 -15.05 9.90
CA GLY A 173 -0.83 -14.68 9.01
C GLY A 173 -1.92 -13.85 9.70
N ILE A 174 -2.32 -14.23 10.93
CA ILE A 174 -3.40 -13.52 11.64
C ILE A 174 -2.99 -12.08 11.98
N PRO A 175 -1.83 -11.81 12.61
CA PRO A 175 -1.42 -10.43 12.88
C PRO A 175 -1.26 -9.60 11.61
N LYS A 176 -0.74 -10.21 10.53
CA LYS A 176 -0.60 -9.54 9.22
C LYS A 176 -1.95 -9.13 8.64
N LEU A 177 -2.92 -10.05 8.64
CA LEU A 177 -4.27 -9.79 8.15
C LEU A 177 -4.96 -8.69 8.96
N LEU A 178 -4.91 -8.78 10.29
CA LEU A 178 -5.51 -7.79 11.20
C LEU A 178 -4.84 -6.42 11.08
N SER A 179 -3.52 -6.38 10.90
CA SER A 179 -2.80 -5.15 10.57
C SER A 179 -3.34 -4.53 9.28
N GLY A 180 -3.45 -5.32 8.20
CA GLY A 180 -4.01 -4.86 6.93
C GLY A 180 -5.42 -4.28 7.08
N LEU A 181 -6.29 -4.98 7.81
CA LEU A 181 -7.66 -4.55 8.10
C LEU A 181 -7.67 -3.21 8.84
N ASN A 182 -6.88 -3.09 9.92
CA ASN A 182 -6.84 -1.88 10.73
C ASN A 182 -6.28 -0.68 9.95
N VAL A 183 -5.25 -0.88 9.10
CA VAL A 183 -4.74 0.19 8.22
C VAL A 183 -5.79 0.61 7.19
N ALA A 184 -6.49 -0.35 6.57
CA ALA A 184 -7.56 -0.08 5.63
C ALA A 184 -8.69 0.75 6.26
N LEU A 185 -9.17 0.32 7.43
CA LEU A 185 -10.21 1.03 8.18
C LEU A 185 -9.74 2.42 8.63
N TYR A 186 -8.52 2.53 9.16
CA TYR A 186 -7.96 3.82 9.57
C TYR A 186 -7.99 4.84 8.42
N PHE A 187 -7.44 4.48 7.25
CA PHE A 187 -7.40 5.42 6.12
C PHE A 187 -8.79 5.67 5.54
N TRP A 188 -9.67 4.65 5.50
CA TRP A 188 -11.06 4.83 5.09
C TRP A 188 -11.76 5.90 5.94
N PHE A 189 -11.72 5.76 7.27
CA PHE A 189 -12.39 6.69 8.18
C PHE A 189 -11.80 8.09 8.14
N VAL A 190 -10.47 8.22 8.11
CA VAL A 190 -9.81 9.53 8.08
C VAL A 190 -10.15 10.27 6.79
N CYS A 191 -10.06 9.58 5.66
CA CYS A 191 -10.40 10.13 4.35
C CYS A 191 -11.88 10.54 4.29
N TYR A 192 -12.79 9.66 4.68
CA TYR A 192 -14.23 9.91 4.70
C TYR A 192 -14.60 11.13 5.54
N ARG A 193 -14.07 11.21 6.77
CA ARG A 193 -14.34 12.32 7.69
C ARG A 193 -13.86 13.65 7.13
N GLU A 194 -12.66 13.70 6.56
CA GLU A 194 -12.09 14.95 6.06
C GLU A 194 -12.78 15.43 4.77
N VAL A 195 -13.20 14.50 3.90
CA VAL A 195 -14.02 14.82 2.73
C VAL A 195 -15.36 15.41 3.16
N LEU A 196 -16.09 14.76 4.08
CA LEU A 196 -17.37 15.27 4.58
C LEU A 196 -17.24 16.65 5.22
N HIS A 197 -16.24 16.82 6.09
CA HIS A 197 -15.99 18.11 6.75
C HIS A 197 -15.67 19.23 5.75
N SER A 198 -15.00 18.90 4.63
CA SER A 198 -14.69 19.88 3.59
C SER A 198 -15.86 20.21 2.66
N LEU A 199 -16.90 19.37 2.64
CA LEU A 199 -18.14 19.61 1.90
C LEU A 199 -19.17 20.44 2.69
N GLN A 200 -19.04 20.49 4.03
CA GLN A 200 -19.91 21.32 4.85
C GLN A 200 -19.57 22.81 4.65
N PRO A 201 -20.57 23.68 4.42
CA PRO A 201 -20.33 25.12 4.33
C PRO A 201 -19.76 25.63 5.65
N ALA A 202 -18.81 26.57 5.57
CA ALA A 202 -18.29 27.24 6.76
C ALA A 202 -19.48 27.86 7.51
N LYS A 203 -19.70 27.46 8.77
CA LYS A 203 -20.56 28.23 9.67
C LYS A 203 -19.85 29.56 9.90
N ASN A 204 -20.36 30.60 9.24
CA ASN A 204 -20.00 31.99 9.49
C ASN A 204 -20.34 32.39 10.92
#